data_AF-A0A5N8W0E0-F1
#
_entry.id   AF-A0A5N8W0E0-F1
#
_cell.length_a   1.000
_cell.length_b   1.000
_cell.length_c   1.000
_cell.angle_alpha   90.00
_cell.angle_beta   90.00
_cell.angle_gamma   90.00
#
_symmetry.space_group_name_H-M   'P 1'
#
loop_
_entity.id
_entity.type
_entity.pdbx_description
1 polymer ?
#
loop_
_entity_poly.entity_id
_entity_poly.type
_entity_poly.pdbx_seq_one_letter_code
_entity_poly.pdbx_strand_id
1 'polypeptide(L)'
;MLLDDGDLDAAWREAIGRADDRQLQRLADLSRETRLVDALAVYLRLVGQLKEPTGDRVYERMARLLLDARACHRALGTEEEFTACLAALRTELKRRRKLMSILDRHGL
;
A
#
# COMPACT_ATOMS: atom_id res chain seq x y z
N MET A 1 21.65 -2.15 -24.73
CA MET A 1 21.61 -3.23 -23.73
C MET A 1 20.36 -2.97 -22.90
N LEU A 2 19.22 -3.51 -23.36
CA LEU A 2 17.94 -3.39 -22.67
C LEU A 2 18.01 -4.29 -21.44
N LEU A 3 17.86 -3.72 -20.26
CA LEU A 3 17.46 -4.50 -19.08
C LEU A 3 16.08 -5.03 -19.42
N ASP A 4 16.02 -6.34 -19.64
CA ASP A 4 14.80 -7.08 -19.92
C ASP A 4 13.83 -6.78 -18.77
N ASP A 5 12.65 -6.23 -19.06
CA ASP A 5 11.66 -5.84 -18.03
C ASP A 5 11.33 -7.01 -17.07
N GLY A 6 11.53 -8.26 -17.52
CA GLY A 6 11.40 -9.46 -16.71
C GLY A 6 12.48 -9.67 -15.64
N ASP A 7 13.71 -9.18 -15.84
CA ASP A 7 14.80 -9.28 -14.86
C ASP A 7 14.62 -8.23 -13.76
N LEU A 8 14.06 -7.07 -14.11
CA LEU A 8 13.71 -6.03 -13.16
C LEU A 8 12.51 -6.43 -12.28
N ASP A 9 11.48 -7.06 -12.85
CA ASP A 9 10.34 -7.61 -12.11
C ASP A 9 10.76 -8.74 -11.14
N ALA A 10 11.73 -9.56 -11.54
CA ALA A 10 12.30 -10.61 -10.70
C ALA A 10 13.12 -10.02 -9.56
N ALA A 11 14.00 -9.06 -9.86
CA ALA A 11 14.78 -8.32 -8.86
C ALA A 11 13.87 -7.56 -7.89
N TRP A 12 12.73 -7.03 -8.36
CA TRP A 12 11.71 -6.39 -7.54
C TRP A 12 11.01 -7.36 -6.59
N ARG A 13 10.59 -8.54 -7.07
CA ARG A 13 9.98 -9.58 -6.20
C ARG A 13 10.95 -10.07 -5.12
N GLU A 14 12.20 -10.30 -5.49
CA GLU A 14 13.26 -10.71 -4.56
C GLU A 14 13.52 -9.63 -3.51
N ALA A 15 13.59 -8.37 -3.92
CA ALA A 15 13.77 -7.23 -3.01
C ALA A 15 12.60 -7.10 -2.03
N ILE A 16 11.35 -7.25 -2.50
CA ILE A 16 10.16 -7.20 -1.65
C ILE A 16 10.15 -8.32 -0.60
N GLY A 17 10.74 -9.48 -0.90
CA GLY A 17 10.83 -10.61 0.03
C GLY A 17 11.86 -10.43 1.15
N ARG A 18 12.84 -9.53 0.99
CA ARG A 18 13.94 -9.34 1.95
C ARG A 18 13.99 -7.94 2.58
N ALA A 19 13.26 -6.97 2.04
CA ALA A 19 13.30 -5.58 2.48
C ALA A 19 12.42 -5.32 3.71
N ASP A 20 12.95 -4.55 4.66
CA ASP A 20 12.18 -4.03 5.79
C ASP A 20 11.10 -3.04 5.33
N ASP A 21 10.05 -2.87 6.14
CA ASP A 21 8.94 -1.96 5.86
C ASP A 21 9.35 -0.54 5.43
N ARG A 22 10.45 -0.02 5.98
CA ARG A 22 10.98 1.31 5.62
C ARG A 22 11.63 1.33 4.23
N GLN A 23 12.30 0.26 3.87
CA GLN A 23 12.92 0.12 2.55
C GLN A 23 11.86 -0.08 1.49
N LEU A 24 10.85 -0.93 1.77
CA LEU A 24 9.67 -1.08 0.92
C LEU A 24 8.96 0.24 0.66
N GLN A 25 8.75 1.05 1.71
CA GLN A 25 8.08 2.35 1.54
C GLN A 25 8.89 3.31 0.66
N ARG A 26 10.21 3.43 0.86
CA ARG A 26 11.06 4.26 -0.03
C ARG A 26 11.05 3.76 -1.47
N LEU A 27 11.06 2.44 -1.65
CA LEU A 27 11.02 1.81 -2.96
C LEU A 27 9.72 2.14 -3.68
N ALA A 28 8.58 2.08 -2.98
CA ALA A 28 7.28 2.49 -3.51
C ALA A 28 7.27 3.98 -3.87
N ASP A 29 7.79 4.85 -2.99
CA ASP A 29 7.85 6.29 -3.25
C ASP A 29 8.68 6.62 -4.50
N LEU A 30 9.85 5.99 -4.66
CA LEU A 30 10.69 6.13 -5.87
C LEU A 30 10.01 5.58 -7.14
N SER A 31 9.11 4.62 -6.98
CA SER A 31 8.42 3.97 -8.10
C SER A 31 7.16 4.70 -8.52
N ARG A 32 6.69 5.71 -7.78
CA ARG A 32 5.52 6.49 -8.20
C ARG A 32 5.74 7.23 -9.51
N GLU A 33 6.98 7.54 -9.86
CA GLU A 33 7.33 8.28 -11.09
C GLU A 33 7.42 7.38 -12.32
N THR A 34 7.72 6.09 -12.14
CA THR A 34 8.01 5.17 -13.25
C THR A 34 7.09 3.97 -13.31
N ARG A 35 6.58 3.49 -12.16
CA ARG A 35 5.86 2.21 -12.00
C ARG A 35 4.79 2.29 -10.90
N LEU A 36 3.71 3.02 -11.17
CA LEU A 36 2.58 3.24 -10.24
C LEU A 36 1.91 1.93 -9.76
N VAL A 37 1.85 0.91 -10.61
CA VAL A 37 1.26 -0.41 -10.28
C VAL A 37 2.11 -1.17 -9.25
N ASP A 38 3.43 -1.12 -9.38
CA ASP A 38 4.35 -1.79 -8.44
C ASP A 38 4.38 -1.08 -7.09
N ALA A 39 4.38 0.27 -7.10
CA ALA A 39 4.23 1.06 -5.88
C ALA A 39 2.95 0.69 -5.11
N LEU A 40 1.84 0.52 -5.84
CA LEU A 40 0.57 0.12 -5.27
C LEU A 40 0.62 -1.26 -4.60
N ALA A 41 1.22 -2.25 -5.28
CA ALA A 41 1.36 -3.60 -4.74
C ALA A 41 2.15 -3.61 -3.43
N VAL A 42 3.18 -2.77 -3.31
CA VAL A 42 3.96 -2.60 -2.07
C VAL A 42 3.11 -1.98 -0.96
N TYR A 43 2.36 -0.92 -1.25
CA TYR A 43 1.49 -0.29 -0.24
C TYR A 43 0.44 -1.28 0.30
N LEU A 44 -0.20 -2.07 -0.57
CA LEU A 44 -1.17 -3.08 -0.16
C LEU A 44 -0.54 -4.20 0.66
N ARG A 45 0.68 -4.63 0.32
CA ARG A 45 1.43 -5.62 1.09
C ARG A 45 1.77 -5.10 2.49
N LEU A 46 2.23 -3.86 2.60
CA LEU A 46 2.52 -3.23 3.89
C LEU A 46 1.24 -3.11 4.74
N VAL A 47 0.13 -2.69 4.13
CA VAL A 47 -1.18 -2.65 4.81
C VAL A 47 -1.59 -4.04 5.32
N GLY A 48 -1.35 -5.10 4.52
CA GLY A 48 -1.58 -6.48 4.92
C GLY A 48 -0.75 -6.91 6.13
N GLN A 49 0.54 -6.57 6.18
CA GLN A 49 1.42 -6.88 7.31
C GLN A 49 1.05 -6.10 8.58
N LEU A 50 0.55 -4.87 8.42
CA LEU A 50 0.08 -4.05 9.54
C LEU A 50 -1.26 -4.52 10.14
N LYS A 51 -1.87 -5.59 9.60
CA LYS A 51 -3.05 -6.22 10.21
C LYS A 51 -2.71 -6.99 11.50
N GLU A 52 -1.50 -7.51 11.65
CA GLU A 52 -1.11 -8.28 12.84
C GLU A 52 -0.78 -7.39 14.06
N PRO A 53 0.13 -6.40 13.98
CA PRO A 53 0.44 -5.55 15.12
C PRO A 53 -0.67 -4.53 15.41
N THR A 54 -1.11 -4.45 16.67
CA THR A 54 -2.11 -3.47 17.13
C THR A 54 -1.45 -2.31 17.88
N GLY A 55 -1.49 -1.10 17.32
CA GLY A 55 -1.05 0.12 17.98
C GLY A 55 -1.45 1.38 17.20
N ASP A 56 -1.63 2.50 17.89
CA ASP A 56 -2.11 3.75 17.27
C ASP A 56 -1.20 4.23 16.14
N ARG A 57 0.13 4.14 16.34
CA ARG A 57 1.13 4.48 15.32
C ARG A 57 1.03 3.58 14.08
N VAL A 58 0.64 2.32 14.26
CA VAL A 58 0.45 1.36 13.17
C VAL A 58 -0.79 1.72 12.36
N TYR A 59 -1.89 2.10 13.02
CA TYR A 59 -3.12 2.52 12.34
C TYR A 59 -2.95 3.85 11.58
N GLU A 60 -2.26 4.82 12.16
CA GLU A 60 -1.93 6.08 11.46
C GLU A 60 -1.04 5.81 10.23
N ARG A 61 -0.04 4.93 10.37
CA ARG A 61 0.81 4.52 9.24
C ARG A 61 0.00 3.82 8.15
N MET A 62 -0.91 2.93 8.55
CA MET A 62 -1.78 2.21 7.63
C MET A 62 -2.70 3.14 6.85
N ALA A 63 -3.31 4.13 7.51
CA ALA A 63 -4.11 5.15 6.84
C ALA A 63 -3.27 5.98 5.85
N ARG A 64 -2.03 6.34 6.22
CA ARG A 64 -1.12 7.05 5.30
C ARG A 64 -0.81 6.23 4.05
N LEU A 65 -0.51 4.94 4.20
CA LEU A 65 -0.26 4.04 3.07
C LEU A 65 -1.48 3.91 2.15
N LEU A 66 -2.70 3.87 2.71
CA LEU A 66 -3.93 3.84 1.92
C LEU A 66 -4.18 5.15 1.16
N LEU A 67 -3.84 6.30 1.74
CA LEU A 67 -3.88 7.58 1.02
C LEU A 67 -2.89 7.60 -0.15
N ASP A 68 -1.69 7.06 0.05
CA ASP A 68 -0.69 6.97 -1.02
C ASP A 68 -1.14 6.02 -2.13
N ALA A 69 -1.72 4.87 -1.78
CA ALA A 69 -2.35 3.95 -2.71
C ALA A 69 -3.51 4.60 -3.48
N ARG A 70 -4.37 5.39 -2.81
CA ARG A 70 -5.45 6.14 -3.46
C ARG A 70 -4.92 7.11 -4.50
N ALA A 71 -3.86 7.85 -4.19
CA ALA A 71 -3.25 8.77 -5.14
C ALA A 71 -2.68 8.04 -6.37
N CYS A 72 -2.10 6.84 -6.18
CA CYS A 72 -1.66 6.00 -7.31
C CYS A 72 -2.85 5.51 -8.15
N HIS A 73 -3.92 5.02 -7.53
CA HIS A 73 -5.14 4.60 -8.23
C HIS A 73 -5.79 5.76 -8.98
N ARG A 74 -5.83 6.95 -8.40
CA ARG A 74 -6.35 8.14 -9.08
C ARG A 74 -5.50 8.54 -10.29
N ALA A 75 -4.18 8.43 -10.18
CA ALA A 75 -3.28 8.68 -11.31
C ALA A 75 -3.43 7.62 -12.43
N LEU A 76 -3.76 6.38 -12.06
CA LEU A 76 -4.02 5.28 -12.98
C LEU A 76 -5.47 5.25 -13.53
N GLY A 77 -6.37 6.07 -12.98
CA GLY A 77 -7.80 6.04 -13.32
C GLY A 77 -8.57 4.85 -12.73
N THR A 78 -7.98 4.12 -11.79
CA THR A 78 -8.52 2.88 -11.18
C THR A 78 -9.10 3.13 -9.78
N GLU A 79 -9.78 4.27 -9.59
CA GLU A 79 -10.32 4.69 -8.29
C GLU A 79 -11.44 3.77 -7.78
N GLU A 80 -12.14 3.08 -8.68
CA GLU A 80 -13.15 2.06 -8.34
C GLU A 80 -12.53 0.83 -7.68
N GLU A 81 -11.38 0.35 -8.18
CA GLU A 81 -10.64 -0.77 -7.58
C GLU A 81 -10.13 -0.41 -6.18
N PHE A 82 -9.69 0.83 -5.98
CA PHE A 82 -9.34 1.32 -4.65
C PHE A 82 -10.54 1.28 -3.71
N THR A 83 -11.70 1.75 -4.17
CA THR A 83 -12.92 1.80 -3.36
C THR A 83 -13.37 0.39 -2.97
N ALA A 84 -13.31 -0.57 -3.89
CA ALA A 84 -13.59 -1.97 -3.60
C ALA A 84 -12.60 -2.58 -2.59
N CYS A 85 -11.30 -2.30 -2.76
CA CYS A 85 -10.25 -2.74 -1.84
C CYS A 85 -10.46 -2.17 -0.43
N LEU A 86 -10.76 -0.88 -0.34
CA LEU A 86 -11.03 -0.18 0.93
C LEU A 86 -12.29 -0.71 1.62
N ALA A 87 -13.35 -0.98 0.87
CA ALA A 87 -14.58 -1.57 1.40
C ALA A 87 -14.35 -2.97 1.98
N ALA A 88 -13.58 -3.81 1.27
CA ALA A 88 -13.18 -5.13 1.75
C ALA A 88 -12.35 -5.02 3.05
N LEU A 89 -11.38 -4.11 3.07
CA LEU A 89 -10.52 -3.86 4.23
C LEU A 89 -11.32 -3.35 5.45
N ARG A 90 -12.25 -2.41 5.24
CA ARG A 90 -13.15 -1.91 6.30
C ARG A 90 -14.03 -3.03 6.85
N THR A 91 -14.49 -3.94 5.99
CA THR A 91 -15.32 -5.09 6.40
C THR A 91 -14.52 -6.08 7.25
N GLU A 92 -13.30 -6.40 6.81
CA GLU A 92 -12.39 -7.30 7.53
C GLU A 92 -11.97 -6.72 8.89
N LEU A 93 -11.69 -5.42 8.94
CA LEU A 93 -11.20 -4.74 10.13
C LEU A 93 -12.30 -4.01 10.93
N LYS A 94 -13.58 -4.26 10.63
CA LYS A 94 -14.72 -3.55 11.26
C LYS A 94 -14.76 -3.68 12.78
N ARG A 95 -14.15 -4.74 13.33
CA ARG A 95 -14.07 -4.98 14.77
C ARG A 95 -13.06 -4.04 15.45
N ARG A 96 -12.15 -3.41 14.69
CA ARG A 96 -11.13 -2.47 15.18
C ARG A 96 -11.65 -1.03 15.10
N ARG A 97 -12.52 -0.66 16.05
CA ARG A 97 -13.17 0.66 16.09
C ARG A 97 -12.19 1.83 16.00
N LYS A 98 -11.01 1.70 16.64
CA LYS A 98 -9.98 2.75 16.63
C LYS A 98 -9.35 2.96 15.25
N LEU A 99 -9.13 1.88 14.51
CA LEU A 99 -8.68 1.97 13.12
C LEU A 99 -9.75 2.61 12.25
N MET A 100 -11.02 2.22 12.40
CA MET A 100 -12.13 2.85 11.65
C MET A 100 -12.17 4.36 11.89
N SER A 101 -12.06 4.82 13.15
CA SER A 101 -12.00 6.25 13.45
C SER A 101 -10.81 6.97 12.82
N ILE A 102 -9.66 6.32 12.68
CA ILE A 102 -8.48 6.88 12.02
C ILE A 102 -8.72 6.93 10.50
N LEU A 103 -9.26 5.87 9.89
CA LEU A 103 -9.63 5.87 8.47
C LEU A 103 -10.64 6.98 8.18
N ASP A 104 -11.71 7.08 8.96
CA ASP A 104 -12.74 8.11 8.79
C ASP A 104 -12.14 9.53 8.94
N ARG A 105 -11.19 9.74 9.87
CA ARG A 105 -10.47 11.02 10.02
C ARG A 105 -9.67 11.41 8.78
N HIS A 106 -9.07 10.42 8.10
CA HIS A 106 -8.31 10.63 6.88
C HIS A 106 -9.18 10.67 5.61
N GLY A 107 -10.51 10.53 5.75
CA GLY A 107 -11.45 10.52 4.61
C GLY A 107 -11.41 9.22 3.81
N LEU A 108 -11.13 8.11 4.48
CA LEU A 108 -11.10 6.73 3.97
C LEU A 108 -12.23 5.89 4.59
#